data_AF-A0A8S9Y030-F1
#
_entry.id   AF-A0A8S9Y030-F1
#
_cell.length_a   1.000
_cell.length_b   1.000
_cell.length_c   1.000
_cell.angle_alpha   90.00
_cell.angle_beta   90.00
_cell.angle_gamma   90.00
#
_symmetry.space_group_name_H-M   'P 1'
#
loop_
_entity.id
_entity.type
_entity.pdbx_description
1 polymer ?
#
loop_
_entity_poly.entity_id
_entity_poly.type
_entity_poly.pdbx_seq_one_letter_code
_entity_poly.pdbx_strand_id
1 'polypeptide(L)'
;MGVRIALDQCKSQFKWDRWNCPESSFATRYDNPATREMAFVSSITSAGIVHAVTRSCSRGAMPLCGCVKDSPPPDLQMQKIDEDNDSVQAEWEWRGCSDDVTMGALVAKTFLSALEGASADVLSTVNLHNSQLGLAMVRDSVNPECKCHGMSGSCTTKTCWRRVESFSKIGDRMKHRYNRALRVQMNSPRISFDTPETSMVFIDESPDYCKMNATTGEASASEGILGLQLPLPMVL
;
A
#
# COMPACT_ATOMS: atom_id res chain seq x y z
N MET A 1 10.59 -9.21 -1.27
CA MET A 1 9.96 -8.86 0.02
C MET A 1 8.74 -7.96 -0.16
N GLY A 2 8.88 -6.78 -0.80
CA GLY A 2 7.77 -5.83 -0.97
C GLY A 2 6.57 -6.34 -1.77
N VAL A 3 6.82 -7.02 -2.90
CA VAL A 3 5.75 -7.61 -3.75
C VAL A 3 4.89 -8.63 -2.97
N ARG A 4 5.50 -9.43 -2.09
CA ARG A 4 4.76 -10.40 -1.27
C ARG A 4 3.82 -9.72 -0.28
N ILE A 5 4.29 -8.66 0.39
CA ILE A 5 3.45 -7.84 1.28
C ILE A 5 2.27 -7.23 0.50
N ALA A 6 2.52 -6.77 -0.72
CA ALA A 6 1.48 -6.24 -1.60
C ALA A 6 0.43 -7.30 -1.99
N LEU A 7 0.87 -8.50 -2.38
CA LEU A 7 0.00 -9.62 -2.74
C LEU A 7 -0.86 -10.07 -1.55
N ASP A 8 -0.26 -10.27 -0.38
CA ASP A 8 -0.98 -10.69 0.83
C ASP A 8 -2.07 -9.66 1.20
N GLN A 9 -1.73 -8.37 1.10
CA GLN A 9 -2.71 -7.30 1.36
C GLN A 9 -3.79 -7.24 0.29
N CYS A 10 -3.45 -7.45 -0.97
CA CYS A 10 -4.42 -7.48 -2.06
C CYS A 10 -5.42 -8.63 -1.88
N LYS A 11 -4.94 -9.85 -1.59
CA LYS A 11 -5.80 -11.00 -1.24
C LYS A 11 -6.70 -10.70 -0.04
N SER A 12 -6.20 -9.98 0.97
CA SER A 12 -7.00 -9.54 2.11
C SER A 12 -8.12 -8.57 1.72
N GLN A 13 -7.79 -7.53 0.93
CA GLN A 13 -8.75 -6.50 0.49
C GLN A 13 -9.82 -7.01 -0.47
N PHE A 14 -9.52 -8.06 -1.23
CA PHE A 14 -10.41 -8.65 -2.23
C PHE A 14 -10.92 -10.04 -1.84
N LYS A 15 -10.75 -10.44 -0.57
CA LYS A 15 -11.10 -11.79 -0.08
C LYS A 15 -12.53 -12.22 -0.41
N TRP A 16 -13.46 -11.27 -0.46
CA TRP A 16 -14.89 -11.52 -0.68
C TRP A 16 -15.39 -11.03 -2.06
N ASP A 17 -14.47 -10.55 -2.91
CA ASP A 17 -14.80 -10.11 -4.26
C ASP A 17 -14.70 -11.31 -5.23
N ARG A 18 -15.42 -11.24 -6.36
CA ARG A 18 -15.36 -12.27 -7.41
C ARG A 18 -13.95 -12.44 -7.96
N TRP A 19 -13.26 -11.32 -8.16
CA TRP A 19 -11.82 -11.29 -8.36
C TRP A 19 -11.15 -11.19 -7.00
N ASN A 20 -10.51 -12.26 -6.55
CA ASN A 20 -9.93 -12.40 -5.22
C ASN A 20 -8.41 -12.18 -5.18
N CYS A 21 -7.90 -11.39 -6.12
CA CYS A 21 -6.49 -11.07 -6.30
C CYS A 21 -5.58 -12.31 -6.51
N PRO A 22 -5.69 -12.99 -7.67
CA PRO A 22 -4.86 -14.14 -7.98
C PRO A 22 -3.39 -13.73 -8.15
N GLU A 23 -2.47 -14.66 -7.88
CA GLU A 23 -1.02 -14.38 -7.97
C GLU A 23 -0.57 -14.06 -9.40
N SER A 24 -1.28 -14.60 -10.39
CA SER A 24 -1.07 -14.30 -11.81
C SER A 24 -1.17 -12.80 -12.08
N SER A 25 -2.07 -12.08 -11.41
CA SER A 25 -2.21 -10.62 -11.58
C SER A 25 -0.94 -9.86 -11.22
N PHE A 26 -0.06 -10.38 -10.36
CA PHE A 26 1.24 -9.77 -10.07
C PHE A 26 2.33 -10.22 -11.05
N ALA A 27 2.25 -11.47 -11.53
CA ALA A 27 3.23 -12.05 -12.46
C ALA A 27 3.10 -11.49 -13.88
N THR A 28 1.88 -11.35 -14.38
CA THR A 28 1.58 -10.92 -15.76
C THR A 28 1.10 -9.47 -15.84
N ARG A 29 1.36 -8.66 -14.81
CA ARG A 29 0.82 -7.30 -14.70
C ARG A 29 1.18 -6.35 -15.85
N TYR A 30 2.21 -6.69 -16.61
CA TYR A 30 2.68 -5.93 -17.76
C TYR A 30 2.05 -6.36 -19.08
N ASP A 31 1.43 -7.53 -19.10
CA ASP A 31 0.73 -8.11 -20.25
C ASP A 31 -0.80 -8.06 -20.07
N ASN A 32 -1.27 -7.78 -18.86
CA ASN A 32 -2.69 -7.70 -18.54
C ASN A 32 -3.32 -6.39 -19.06
N PRO A 33 -4.62 -6.42 -19.43
CA PRO A 33 -5.35 -5.20 -19.76
C PRO A 33 -5.37 -4.21 -18.59
N ALA A 34 -5.48 -2.91 -18.91
CA ALA A 34 -5.51 -1.81 -17.96
C ALA A 34 -6.88 -1.71 -17.26
N THR A 35 -7.28 -2.76 -16.56
CA THR A 35 -8.54 -2.84 -15.79
C THR A 35 -8.42 -2.15 -14.43
N ARG A 36 -9.56 -1.99 -13.76
CA ARG A 36 -9.62 -1.39 -12.42
C ARG A 36 -8.81 -2.18 -11.39
N GLU A 37 -8.86 -3.51 -11.48
CA GLU A 37 -8.12 -4.44 -10.62
C GLU A 37 -6.61 -4.27 -10.82
N MET A 38 -6.18 -4.13 -12.07
CA MET A 38 -4.78 -3.89 -12.40
C MET A 38 -4.29 -2.52 -11.92
N ALA A 39 -5.14 -1.49 -11.91
CA ALA A 39 -4.82 -0.22 -11.29
C ALA A 39 -4.51 -0.38 -9.79
N PHE A 40 -5.31 -1.18 -9.07
CA PHE A 40 -5.02 -1.51 -7.66
C PHE A 40 -3.73 -2.31 -7.52
N VAL A 41 -3.49 -3.32 -8.36
CA VAL A 41 -2.27 -4.14 -8.33
C VAL A 41 -1.02 -3.27 -8.52
N SER A 42 -1.03 -2.35 -9.48
CA SER A 42 0.09 -1.42 -9.73
C SER A 42 0.33 -0.51 -8.52
N SER A 43 -0.71 0.08 -7.95
CA SER A 43 -0.60 0.91 -6.74
C SER A 43 -0.15 0.15 -5.49
N ILE A 44 -0.71 -1.03 -5.21
CA ILE A 44 -0.37 -1.79 -3.99
C ILE A 44 1.02 -2.41 -4.10
N THR A 45 1.46 -2.79 -5.31
CA THR A 45 2.82 -3.29 -5.56
C THR A 45 3.85 -2.21 -5.26
N SER A 46 3.65 -1.00 -5.80
CA SER A 46 4.58 0.11 -5.56
C SER A 46 4.61 0.48 -4.07
N ALA A 47 3.43 0.59 -3.44
CA ALA A 47 3.32 0.85 -2.01
C ALA A 47 4.01 -0.23 -1.16
N GLY A 48 3.85 -1.51 -1.52
CA GLY A 48 4.47 -2.64 -0.82
C GLY A 48 5.99 -2.62 -0.90
N ILE A 49 6.56 -2.20 -2.04
CA ILE A 49 8.02 -2.02 -2.17
C ILE A 49 8.50 -0.88 -1.27
N VAL A 50 7.86 0.29 -1.33
CA VAL A 50 8.22 1.45 -0.48
C VAL A 50 8.15 1.07 0.99
N HIS A 51 7.03 0.48 1.42
CA HIS A 51 6.81 0.11 2.81
C HIS A 51 7.87 -0.88 3.30
N ALA A 52 8.12 -1.95 2.53
CA ALA A 52 9.09 -2.97 2.89
C ALA A 52 10.52 -2.40 3.01
N VAL A 53 10.92 -1.55 2.05
CA VAL A 53 12.25 -0.95 2.06
C VAL A 53 12.40 0.02 3.23
N THR A 54 11.46 0.95 3.39
CA THR A 54 11.46 1.93 4.49
C THR A 54 11.52 1.27 5.87
N ARG A 55 10.66 0.26 6.11
CA ARG A 55 10.64 -0.47 7.39
C ARG A 55 11.90 -1.30 7.61
N SER A 56 12.56 -1.76 6.55
CA SER A 56 13.82 -2.51 6.67
C SER A 56 14.99 -1.57 6.98
N CYS A 57 15.02 -0.37 6.37
CA CYS A 57 15.99 0.68 6.69
C CYS A 57 15.89 1.09 8.17
N SER A 58 14.69 1.40 8.66
CA SER A 58 14.51 1.86 10.04
C SER A 58 14.75 0.77 11.10
N ARG A 59 14.66 -0.51 10.72
CA ARG A 59 15.04 -1.63 11.58
C ARG A 59 16.53 -1.96 11.55
N GLY A 60 17.33 -1.27 10.73
CA GLY A 60 18.74 -1.59 10.52
C GLY A 60 18.96 -2.93 9.80
N ALA A 61 17.94 -3.43 9.08
CA ALA A 61 18.02 -4.71 8.36
C ALA A 61 18.65 -4.58 6.96
N MET A 62 18.98 -3.36 6.53
CA MET A 62 19.69 -3.09 5.28
C MET A 62 20.89 -2.18 5.52
N PRO A 63 22.08 -2.53 4.98
CA PRO A 63 23.32 -1.81 5.30
C PRO A 63 23.45 -0.44 4.62
N LEU A 64 22.70 -0.18 3.54
CA LEU A 64 22.85 1.01 2.70
C LEU A 64 21.83 2.13 3.02
N CYS A 65 21.04 1.97 4.06
CA CYS A 65 20.06 2.97 4.48
C CYS A 65 19.79 2.89 5.99
N GLY A 66 19.12 3.91 6.54
CA GLY A 66 18.81 3.98 7.96
C GLY A 66 17.66 4.91 8.26
N CYS A 67 17.58 5.35 9.51
CA CYS A 67 16.62 6.33 9.98
C CYS A 67 17.03 7.75 9.57
N VAL A 68 16.06 8.65 9.47
CA VAL A 68 16.35 10.08 9.38
C VAL A 68 16.41 10.71 10.78
N LYS A 69 17.35 11.64 10.97
CA LYS A 69 17.32 12.56 12.11
C LYS A 69 16.47 13.74 11.71
N ASP A 70 15.26 13.82 12.27
CA ASP A 70 14.28 14.84 11.93
C ASP A 70 13.78 15.57 13.17
N SER A 71 13.05 16.67 12.94
CA SER A 71 12.36 17.44 13.96
C SER A 71 10.86 17.09 13.98
N PRO A 72 10.18 17.28 15.12
CA PRO A 72 8.74 17.06 15.21
C PRO A 72 8.00 17.89 14.15
N PRO A 73 6.86 17.41 13.62
CA PRO A 73 6.05 18.19 12.70
C PRO A 73 5.55 19.49 13.37
N PRO A 74 5.26 20.56 12.60
CA PRO A 74 4.98 21.89 13.14
C PRO A 74 3.80 21.94 14.13
N ASP A 75 2.78 21.12 13.90
CA ASP A 75 1.62 20.95 14.77
C ASP A 75 1.99 20.44 16.17
N LEU A 76 2.94 19.50 16.26
CA LEU A 76 3.46 19.03 17.54
C LEU A 76 4.44 20.00 18.18
N GLN A 77 5.11 20.86 17.41
CA GLN A 77 6.01 21.89 17.97
C GLN A 77 5.26 22.93 18.82
N MET A 78 4.02 23.28 18.45
CA MET A 78 3.18 24.26 19.14
C MET A 78 2.58 23.75 20.47
N GLN A 79 2.54 22.44 20.70
CA GLN A 79 1.94 21.82 21.89
C GLN A 79 2.79 21.96 23.17
N LYS A 80 3.80 22.83 23.17
CA LYS A 80 4.62 23.18 24.34
C LYS A 80 4.22 24.51 25.00
N ILE A 81 3.18 25.19 24.50
CA ILE A 81 2.75 26.52 24.96
C ILE A 81 1.24 26.49 25.29
N ASP A 82 0.84 25.76 26.32
CA ASP A 82 -0.46 25.96 26.97
C ASP A 82 -0.18 26.26 28.45
N GLU A 83 -0.17 27.54 28.83
CA GLU A 83 0.10 28.00 30.21
C GLU A 83 -1.11 27.84 31.15
N ASP A 84 -2.25 27.29 30.71
CA ASP A 84 -3.49 27.33 31.49
C ASP A 84 -4.39 26.08 31.36
N ASN A 85 -3.88 24.90 31.73
CA ASN A 85 -4.77 23.77 32.05
C ASN A 85 -4.10 22.76 33.01
N ASP A 86 -4.79 22.45 34.11
CA ASP A 86 -4.45 21.50 35.18
C ASP A 86 -4.34 20.02 34.72
N SER A 87 -4.19 19.79 33.41
CA SER A 87 -3.79 18.51 32.86
C SER A 87 -2.27 18.47 32.79
N VAL A 88 -1.64 17.56 33.54
CA VAL A 88 -0.21 17.24 33.39
C VAL A 88 0.02 16.82 31.92
N GLN A 89 0.41 17.77 31.07
CA GLN A 89 0.78 17.46 29.70
C GLN A 89 2.03 16.60 29.77
N ALA A 90 1.94 15.39 29.23
CA ALA A 90 3.05 14.46 29.18
C ALA A 90 4.26 15.16 28.54
N GLU A 91 5.37 15.27 29.28
CA GLU A 91 6.60 15.82 28.74
C GLU A 91 7.01 14.97 27.54
N TRP A 92 7.03 15.55 26.34
CA TRP A 92 7.28 14.81 25.12
C TRP A 92 8.62 15.18 24.49
N GLU A 93 9.32 14.16 24.02
CA GLU A 93 10.58 14.29 23.30
C GLU A 93 10.47 13.69 21.89
N TRP A 94 11.03 14.37 20.90
CA TRP A 94 11.21 13.82 19.57
C TRP A 94 12.55 13.08 19.48
N ARG A 95 12.51 11.75 19.57
CA ARG A 95 13.70 10.89 19.53
C ARG A 95 13.33 9.52 18.99
N GLY A 96 14.34 8.77 18.56
CA GLY A 96 14.18 7.41 18.05
C GLY A 96 14.58 7.31 16.58
N CYS A 97 14.00 6.33 15.90
CA CYS A 97 14.28 6.05 14.50
C CYS A 97 13.08 6.41 13.65
N SER A 98 13.13 7.62 13.07
CA SER A 98 12.12 8.07 12.13
C SER A 98 12.27 7.36 10.79
N ASP A 99 11.16 6.81 10.29
CA ASP A 99 11.07 6.15 8.99
C ASP A 99 11.38 7.14 7.86
N ASP A 100 12.27 6.76 6.93
CA ASP A 100 12.53 7.50 5.69
C ASP A 100 11.86 6.81 4.49
N VAL A 101 10.81 7.45 3.97
CA VAL A 101 10.11 6.98 2.77
C VAL A 101 10.85 7.29 1.47
N THR A 102 11.84 8.19 1.50
CA THR A 102 12.56 8.66 0.31
C THR A 102 13.34 7.53 -0.35
N MET A 103 14.09 6.76 0.46
CA MET A 103 14.82 5.59 -0.04
C MET A 103 13.87 4.53 -0.60
N GLY A 104 12.76 4.25 0.10
CA GLY A 104 11.74 3.31 -0.36
C GLY A 104 11.13 3.72 -1.70
N ALA A 105 10.79 5.00 -1.85
CA ALA A 105 10.28 5.59 -3.08
C ALA A 105 11.29 5.52 -4.23
N LEU A 106 12.57 5.80 -3.97
CA LEU A 106 13.64 5.71 -4.97
C LEU A 106 13.81 4.28 -5.48
N VAL A 107 13.85 3.30 -4.59
CA VAL A 107 13.98 1.88 -4.94
C VAL A 107 12.75 1.43 -5.75
N ALA A 108 11.54 1.77 -5.28
CA ALA A 108 10.32 1.43 -5.98
C ALA A 108 10.27 2.04 -7.38
N LYS A 109 10.55 3.34 -7.53
CA LYS A 109 10.56 4.02 -8.83
C LYS A 109 11.55 3.36 -9.79
N THR A 110 12.78 3.13 -9.35
CA THR A 110 13.83 2.51 -10.19
C THR A 110 13.42 1.11 -10.65
N PHE A 111 12.91 0.29 -9.73
CA PHE A 111 12.52 -1.09 -10.04
C PHE A 111 11.29 -1.17 -10.96
N LEU A 112 10.27 -0.34 -10.70
CA LEU A 112 9.04 -0.32 -11.48
C LEU A 112 9.27 0.22 -12.89
N SER A 113 10.03 1.31 -13.02
CA SER A 113 10.36 1.87 -14.33
C SER A 113 11.21 0.93 -15.19
N ALA A 114 12.09 0.11 -14.60
CA ALA A 114 12.85 -0.89 -15.34
C ALA A 114 11.95 -2.01 -15.92
N LEU A 115 10.86 -2.33 -15.22
CA LEU A 115 9.95 -3.41 -15.60
C LEU A 115 8.79 -2.94 -16.51
N GLU A 116 8.36 -1.69 -16.40
CA GLU A 116 7.32 -1.09 -17.27
C GLU A 116 7.78 -0.91 -18.73
N GLY A 117 9.07 -1.18 -19.02
CA GLY A 117 9.66 -1.09 -20.35
C GLY A 117 9.83 0.36 -20.83
N ALA A 118 10.78 0.60 -21.73
CA ALA A 118 10.99 1.93 -22.33
C ALA A 118 9.92 2.32 -23.37
N SER A 119 8.91 1.48 -23.59
CA SER A 119 7.82 1.76 -24.53
C SER A 119 6.87 2.80 -23.95
N ALA A 120 6.68 3.90 -24.69
CA ALA A 120 5.66 4.93 -24.45
C ALA A 120 4.24 4.41 -24.78
N ASP A 121 3.94 3.18 -24.38
CA ASP A 121 2.64 2.56 -24.57
C ASP A 121 1.64 3.07 -23.52
N VAL A 122 0.38 2.91 -23.87
CA VAL A 122 -0.77 3.32 -23.10
C VAL A 122 -0.79 2.68 -21.72
N LEU A 123 -0.54 1.37 -21.71
CA LEU A 123 -0.54 0.55 -20.51
C LEU A 123 0.56 0.99 -19.54
N SER A 124 1.77 1.28 -20.03
CA SER A 124 2.88 1.74 -19.19
C SER A 124 2.57 3.09 -18.55
N THR A 125 1.89 4.00 -19.27
CA THR A 125 1.50 5.31 -18.72
C THR A 125 0.46 5.19 -17.60
N VAL A 126 -0.54 4.33 -17.77
CA VAL A 126 -1.55 4.05 -16.73
C VAL A 126 -0.92 3.36 -15.51
N ASN A 127 -0.07 2.36 -15.74
CA ASN A 127 0.64 1.67 -14.67
C ASN A 127 1.56 2.61 -13.90
N LEU A 128 2.28 3.50 -14.59
CA LEU A 128 3.14 4.50 -13.97
C LEU A 128 2.34 5.46 -13.08
N HIS A 129 1.20 5.97 -13.56
CA HIS A 129 0.31 6.84 -12.76
C HIS A 129 -0.16 6.14 -11.49
N ASN A 130 -0.68 4.92 -11.62
CA ASN A 130 -1.16 4.15 -10.47
C ASN A 130 -0.01 3.78 -9.51
N SER A 131 1.17 3.48 -10.04
CA SER A 131 2.38 3.25 -9.25
C SER A 131 2.79 4.49 -8.46
N GLN A 132 2.73 5.68 -9.06
CA GLN A 132 3.02 6.96 -8.39
C GLN A 132 2.01 7.26 -7.27
N LEU A 133 0.72 7.00 -7.51
CA LEU A 133 -0.30 7.09 -6.47
C LEU A 133 0.04 6.17 -5.28
N GLY A 134 0.46 4.93 -5.54
CA GLY A 134 0.87 4.00 -4.48
C GLY A 134 2.07 4.51 -3.66
N LEU A 135 3.06 5.13 -4.30
CA LEU A 135 4.18 5.81 -3.62
C LEU A 135 3.67 6.95 -2.71
N ALA A 136 2.82 7.83 -3.27
CA ALA A 136 2.25 8.96 -2.55
C ALA A 136 1.43 8.50 -1.32
N MET A 137 0.63 7.44 -1.47
CA MET A 137 -0.18 6.90 -0.37
C MET A 137 0.66 6.38 0.80
N VAL A 138 1.88 5.88 0.55
CA VAL A 138 2.80 5.49 1.63
C VAL A 138 3.45 6.73 2.25
N ARG A 139 3.88 7.70 1.42
CA ARG A 139 4.43 8.97 1.89
C ARG A 139 3.46 9.73 2.80
N ASP A 140 2.20 9.81 2.40
CA ASP A 140 1.14 10.53 3.13
C ASP A 140 0.66 9.76 4.37
N SER A 141 1.07 8.50 4.53
CA SER A 141 0.75 7.68 5.70
C SER A 141 1.75 7.82 6.85
N VAL A 142 2.80 8.63 6.67
CA VAL A 142 3.81 8.81 7.71
C VAL A 142 3.25 9.73 8.78
N ASN A 143 3.09 9.18 9.99
CA ASN A 143 2.54 9.89 11.14
C ASN A 143 3.43 9.72 12.37
N PRO A 144 3.35 10.63 13.37
CA PRO A 144 4.01 10.44 14.65
C PRO A 144 3.50 9.19 15.37
N GLU A 145 4.41 8.28 15.74
CA GLU A 145 4.16 7.18 16.67
C GLU A 145 4.88 7.49 17.99
N CYS A 146 4.16 7.42 19.11
CA CYS A 146 4.69 7.74 20.43
C CYS A 146 4.67 6.52 21.35
N LYS A 147 5.70 6.40 22.20
CA LYS A 147 5.71 5.48 23.36
C LYS A 147 5.69 6.28 24.64
N CYS A 148 4.82 5.86 25.55
CA CYS A 148 4.73 6.39 26.90
C CYS A 148 5.77 5.73 27.80
N HIS A 149 6.42 6.54 28.64
CA HIS A 149 7.28 6.09 29.71
C HIS A 149 6.76 6.72 31.02
N GLY A 150 6.49 5.87 32.01
CA GLY A 150 5.97 6.30 33.30
C GLY A 150 5.81 5.10 34.23
N MET A 151 5.80 5.37 35.52
CA MET A 151 5.67 4.33 36.53
C MET A 151 4.35 3.58 36.33
N SER A 152 4.40 2.24 36.34
CA SER A 152 3.22 1.38 36.13
C SER A 152 2.46 1.59 34.81
N GLY A 153 3.13 2.08 33.76
CA GLY A 153 2.53 2.27 32.44
C GLY A 153 1.78 3.60 32.27
N SER A 154 1.95 4.55 33.18
CA SER A 154 1.48 5.93 32.99
C SER A 154 2.23 6.62 31.83
N CYS A 155 1.60 7.64 31.25
CA CYS A 155 2.20 8.43 30.15
C CYS A 155 2.66 9.80 30.66
N THR A 156 3.42 9.84 31.76
CA THR A 156 3.94 11.10 32.32
C THR A 156 5.00 11.74 31.43
N THR A 157 5.76 10.93 30.69
CA THR A 157 6.58 11.37 29.57
C THR A 157 6.35 10.46 28.36
N LYS A 158 6.60 10.96 27.16
CA LYS A 158 6.50 10.16 25.93
C LYS A 158 7.60 10.50 24.94
N THR A 159 8.05 9.52 24.19
CA THR A 159 8.99 9.70 23.09
C THR A 159 8.29 9.39 21.77
N CYS A 160 8.41 10.29 20.79
CA CYS A 160 7.77 10.17 19.48
C CYS A 160 8.80 10.19 18.34
N TRP A 161 8.49 9.48 17.25
CA TRP A 161 9.23 9.51 15.98
C TRP A 161 8.27 9.34 14.80
N ARG A 162 8.72 9.66 13.57
CA ARG A 162 7.92 9.41 12.36
C ARG A 162 7.86 7.93 12.04
N ARG A 163 6.67 7.44 11.75
CA ARG A 163 6.45 6.04 11.38
C ARG A 163 5.48 5.96 10.21
N VAL A 164 5.82 5.16 9.22
CA VAL A 164 4.85 4.74 8.21
C VAL A 164 3.79 3.88 8.89
N GLU A 165 2.52 4.12 8.59
CA GLU A 165 1.44 3.32 9.13
C GLU A 165 1.55 1.83 8.80
N SER A 166 0.76 1.02 9.51
CA SER A 166 0.60 -0.39 9.17
C SER A 166 0.12 -0.54 7.72
N PHE A 167 0.68 -1.51 7.00
CA PHE A 167 0.32 -1.73 5.60
C PHE A 167 -1.18 -2.07 5.41
N SER A 168 -1.83 -2.65 6.42
CA SER A 168 -3.27 -2.87 6.42
C SER A 168 -4.06 -1.57 6.22
N LYS A 169 -3.79 -0.53 7.04
CA LYS A 169 -4.44 0.79 6.94
C LYS A 169 -4.22 1.45 5.58
N ILE A 170 -3.01 1.30 5.02
CA ILE A 170 -2.70 1.78 3.66
C ILE A 170 -3.55 1.02 2.64
N GLY A 171 -3.65 -0.31 2.77
CA GLY A 171 -4.51 -1.15 1.94
C GLY A 171 -5.99 -0.76 2.01
N ASP A 172 -6.52 -0.46 3.20
CA ASP A 172 -7.91 -0.03 3.38
C ASP A 172 -8.18 1.29 2.65
N ARG A 173 -7.27 2.28 2.80
CA ARG A 173 -7.36 3.54 2.03
C ARG A 173 -7.25 3.29 0.53
N MET A 174 -6.40 2.36 0.12
CA MET A 174 -6.19 2.04 -1.29
C MET A 174 -7.44 1.39 -1.90
N LYS A 175 -8.12 0.52 -1.14
CA LYS A 175 -9.41 -0.07 -1.55
C LYS A 175 -10.50 1.00 -1.69
N HIS A 176 -10.49 2.02 -0.84
CA HIS A 176 -11.38 3.19 -1.00
C HIS A 176 -11.07 4.01 -2.27
N ARG A 177 -9.83 4.05 -2.73
CA ARG A 177 -9.46 4.69 -4.02
C ARG A 177 -9.89 3.81 -5.19
N TYR A 178 -9.69 2.50 -5.09
CA TYR A 178 -10.14 1.51 -6.08
C TYR A 178 -11.64 1.60 -6.35
N ASN A 179 -12.47 1.67 -5.31
CA ASN A 179 -13.93 1.77 -5.45
C ASN A 179 -14.38 3.05 -6.19
N ARG A 180 -13.51 4.07 -6.26
CA ARG A 180 -13.75 5.37 -6.92
C ARG A 180 -12.80 5.61 -8.09
N ALA A 181 -12.16 4.56 -8.60
CA ALA A 181 -11.25 4.67 -9.73
C ALA A 181 -11.97 5.22 -10.96
N LEU A 182 -11.26 6.02 -11.75
CA LEU A 182 -11.80 6.71 -12.91
C LEU A 182 -11.43 5.98 -14.19
N ARG A 183 -12.43 5.74 -15.05
CA ARG A 183 -12.17 5.26 -16.40
C ARG A 183 -11.75 6.45 -17.25
N VAL A 184 -10.59 6.36 -17.90
CA VAL A 184 -10.06 7.43 -18.75
C VAL A 184 -10.18 7.05 -20.22
N GLN A 185 -10.52 8.02 -21.06
CA GLN A 185 -10.61 7.86 -22.50
C GLN A 185 -9.36 8.42 -23.18
N MET A 186 -8.93 7.75 -24.24
CA MET A 186 -7.76 8.17 -25.00
C MET A 186 -8.16 9.13 -26.12
N ASN A 187 -7.91 10.43 -25.90
CA ASN A 187 -8.21 11.45 -26.93
C ASN A 187 -6.99 11.84 -27.78
N SER A 188 -5.79 11.33 -27.47
CA SER A 188 -4.53 11.67 -28.18
C SER A 188 -3.44 10.63 -27.94
N PRO A 189 -2.41 10.50 -28.81
CA PRO A 189 -1.26 9.61 -28.59
C PRO A 189 -0.43 9.97 -27.34
N ARG A 190 -0.66 11.13 -26.73
CA ARG A 190 -0.17 11.47 -25.39
C ARG A 190 -1.34 11.40 -24.42
N ILE A 191 -1.27 10.46 -23.49
CA ILE A 191 -2.24 10.38 -22.41
C ILE A 191 -1.92 11.50 -21.41
N SER A 192 -2.74 12.54 -21.45
CA SER A 192 -2.84 13.48 -20.34
C SER A 192 -4.09 13.09 -19.56
N PHE A 193 -3.91 12.61 -18.33
CA PHE A 193 -5.04 12.35 -17.46
C PHE A 193 -5.55 13.70 -16.92
N ASP A 194 -6.68 14.19 -17.41
CA ASP A 194 -7.42 15.27 -16.75
C ASP A 194 -8.16 14.72 -15.53
N THR A 195 -7.40 14.10 -14.63
CA THR A 195 -7.90 13.44 -13.42
C THR A 195 -7.08 13.86 -12.23
N PRO A 196 -7.67 13.95 -11.02
CA PRO A 196 -6.91 14.25 -9.82
C PRO A 196 -5.79 13.22 -9.62
N GLU A 197 -4.58 13.68 -9.30
CA GLU A 197 -3.41 12.81 -9.01
C GLU A 197 -3.70 11.78 -7.91
N THR A 198 -4.69 12.06 -7.04
CA THR A 198 -5.11 11.17 -5.95
C THR A 198 -6.08 10.05 -6.38
N SER A 199 -6.41 9.94 -7.67
CA SER A 199 -7.35 8.96 -8.22
C SER A 199 -6.62 7.84 -8.94
N MET A 200 -7.07 6.60 -8.74
CA MET A 200 -6.67 5.49 -9.60
C MET A 200 -7.33 5.63 -10.97
N VAL A 201 -6.62 5.27 -12.03
CA VAL A 201 -7.11 5.34 -13.40
C VAL A 201 -7.02 4.00 -14.11
N PHE A 202 -7.98 3.72 -14.98
CA PHE A 202 -8.04 2.50 -15.79
C PHE A 202 -8.69 2.79 -17.16
N ILE A 203 -8.49 1.94 -18.16
CA ILE A 203 -8.99 2.14 -19.54
C ILE A 203 -9.93 1.01 -19.93
N ASP A 204 -9.53 -0.21 -19.64
CA ASP A 204 -10.23 -1.43 -20.05
C ASP A 204 -11.33 -1.79 -19.05
N GLU A 205 -12.44 -2.30 -19.55
CA GLU A 205 -13.49 -2.84 -18.69
C GLU A 205 -13.04 -4.15 -18.06
N SER A 206 -13.39 -4.32 -16.78
CA SER A 206 -13.12 -5.57 -16.07
C SER A 206 -13.94 -6.71 -16.69
N PRO A 207 -13.35 -7.90 -16.90
CA PRO A 207 -14.08 -9.05 -17.41
C PRO A 207 -15.16 -9.51 -16.42
N ASP A 208 -16.10 -10.31 -16.91
CA ASP A 208 -17.08 -10.97 -16.05
C ASP A 208 -16.42 -12.13 -15.28
N TYR A 209 -15.94 -11.83 -14.07
CA TYR A 209 -15.27 -12.78 -13.17
C TYR A 209 -16.16 -13.94 -12.68
N CYS A 210 -17.46 -13.95 -13.00
CA CYS A 210 -18.31 -15.13 -12.77
C CYS A 210 -18.11 -16.23 -13.81
N LYS A 211 -17.60 -15.90 -15.00
CA LYS A 211 -17.39 -16.87 -16.07
C LYS A 211 -15.94 -17.33 -16.04
N MET A 212 -15.72 -18.63 -16.13
CA MET A 212 -14.36 -19.15 -16.35
C MET A 212 -13.86 -18.64 -17.69
N ASN A 213 -12.75 -17.92 -17.67
CA ASN A 213 -12.11 -17.42 -18.87
C ASN A 213 -11.03 -18.42 -19.32
N ALA A 214 -11.28 -19.13 -20.42
CA ALA A 214 -10.40 -20.19 -20.92
C ALA A 214 -9.01 -19.67 -21.36
N THR A 215 -8.87 -18.35 -21.57
CA THR A 215 -7.66 -17.70 -22.07
C THR A 215 -6.71 -17.23 -20.97
N THR A 216 -7.21 -16.88 -19.77
CA THR A 216 -6.39 -16.41 -18.64
C THR A 216 -6.10 -17.50 -17.60
N GLY A 217 -6.76 -18.66 -17.72
CA GLY A 217 -6.62 -19.77 -16.75
C GLY A 217 -7.15 -19.41 -15.36
N GLU A 218 -7.94 -18.35 -15.23
CA GLU A 218 -8.49 -17.89 -13.96
C GLU A 218 -9.70 -18.75 -13.58
N ALA A 219 -9.50 -19.66 -12.62
CA ALA A 219 -10.60 -20.33 -11.96
C ALA A 219 -11.38 -19.31 -11.10
N SER A 220 -12.67 -19.19 -11.37
CA SER A 220 -13.60 -18.49 -10.49
C SER A 220 -13.55 -19.12 -9.10
N ALA A 221 -13.65 -18.31 -8.05
CA ALA A 221 -13.69 -18.77 -6.66
C ALA A 221 -14.97 -19.58 -6.40
N SER A 222 -14.96 -20.88 -6.76
CA SER A 222 -16.00 -21.84 -6.38
C SER A 222 -15.47 -23.02 -5.55
N GLU A 223 -14.21 -23.02 -5.11
CA GLU A 223 -13.66 -24.10 -4.26
C GLU A 223 -13.34 -23.66 -2.82
N GLY A 224 -14.28 -22.98 -2.17
CA GLY A 224 -14.22 -22.76 -0.73
C GLY A 224 -15.61 -22.88 -0.11
N ILE A 225 -15.81 -23.92 0.72
CA ILE A 225 -16.90 -24.15 1.71
C ILE A 225 -17.66 -25.50 1.57
N LEU A 226 -17.27 -26.44 0.71
CA LEU A 226 -17.81 -27.82 0.78
C LEU A 226 -16.70 -28.88 0.70
N GLY A 227 -16.06 -29.16 1.84
CA GLY A 227 -15.02 -30.19 1.92
C GLY A 227 -14.56 -30.59 3.31
N LEU A 228 -15.29 -30.25 4.38
CA LEU A 228 -15.10 -30.89 5.69
C LEU A 228 -15.83 -32.22 5.68
N GLN A 229 -15.19 -33.23 5.09
CA GLN A 229 -15.57 -34.63 5.29
C GLN A 229 -15.26 -34.98 6.75
N LEU A 230 -16.28 -34.93 7.61
CA LEU A 230 -16.22 -35.53 8.95
C LEU A 230 -15.92 -37.04 8.78
N PRO A 231 -14.96 -37.63 9.52
CA PRO A 231 -14.74 -39.06 9.47
C PRO A 231 -15.92 -39.76 10.14
N LEU A 232 -16.58 -40.67 9.41
CA LEU A 232 -17.56 -41.60 9.95
C LEU A 232 -16.89 -42.50 11.01
N PRO A 233 -17.58 -42.87 12.11
CA PRO A 233 -17.02 -43.73 13.12
C PRO A 233 -16.89 -45.17 12.60
N MET A 234 -15.73 -45.79 12.83
CA MET A 234 -15.60 -47.25 12.73
C MET A 234 -16.52 -47.91 13.77
N VAL A 235 -17.44 -48.73 13.29
CA VAL A 235 -18.21 -49.64 14.14
C VAL A 235 -17.35 -50.89 14.35
N LEU A 236 -17.18 -51.26 15.63
CA LEU A 236 -16.57 -52.50 16.12
C LEU A 236 -17.33 -53.74 15.67
#